data_AF-A0A5C6EJ89-F1
#
_entry.id   AF-A0A5C6EJ89-F1
#
_cell.length_a   1.000
_cell.length_b   1.000
_cell.length_c   1.000
_cell.angle_alpha   90.00
_cell.angle_beta   90.00
_cell.angle_gamma   90.00
#
_symmetry.space_group_name_H-M   'P 1'
#
loop_
_entity.id
_entity.type
_entity.pdbx_description
1 polymer ?
#
loop_
_entity_poly.entity_id
_entity_poly.type
_entity_poly.pdbx_seq_one_letter_code
_entity_poly.pdbx_strand_id
1 'polypeptide(L)'
;MSLDVLAGEIVRLSTLGRTTPVLVTPTYLSFRPMFFRHFVEAVSRQTDRPVRVDWLRTGQGIASVISDVMAKREAAKITRLLRRNTSTKHSVELSSSIGRPLQGQSDSGKKQKGKTAVGESHQTPIVIGLCHTGEILPTWATAIPLGESP
;
A
#
# COMPACT_ATOMS: atom_id res chain seq x y z
N MET A 1 -16.31 0.48 -10.52
CA MET A 1 -15.73 1.70 -9.90
C MET A 1 -14.54 2.15 -10.73
N SER A 2 -14.38 3.46 -11.00
CA SER A 2 -13.19 3.97 -11.72
C SER A 2 -11.99 4.11 -10.77
N LEU A 3 -10.77 4.16 -11.34
CA LEU A 3 -9.54 4.31 -10.55
C LEU A 3 -9.47 5.65 -9.82
N ASP A 4 -9.96 6.74 -10.39
CA ASP A 4 -9.92 8.05 -9.73
C ASP A 4 -10.89 8.13 -8.54
N VAL A 5 -12.06 7.47 -8.64
CA VAL A 5 -13.00 7.33 -7.50
C VAL A 5 -12.37 6.49 -6.39
N LEU A 6 -11.70 5.38 -6.75
CA LEU A 6 -10.97 4.57 -5.78
C LEU A 6 -9.85 5.35 -5.09
N ALA A 7 -9.06 6.09 -5.86
CA ALA A 7 -7.98 6.91 -5.34
C ALA A 7 -8.52 7.99 -4.38
N GLY A 8 -9.63 8.63 -4.71
CA GLY A 8 -10.27 9.62 -3.83
C GLY A 8 -10.74 9.03 -2.52
N GLU A 9 -11.35 7.84 -2.56
CA GLU A 9 -11.78 7.15 -1.34
C GLU A 9 -10.58 6.75 -0.46
N ILE A 10 -9.49 6.27 -1.07
CA ILE A 10 -8.25 5.93 -0.36
C ILE A 10 -7.65 7.16 0.33
N VAL A 11 -7.53 8.28 -0.39
CA VAL A 11 -7.00 9.52 0.18
C VAL A 11 -7.92 9.99 1.31
N ARG A 12 -9.25 9.94 1.12
CA ARG A 12 -10.24 10.29 2.13
C ARG A 12 -10.12 9.43 3.39
N LEU A 13 -10.04 8.11 3.26
CA LEU A 13 -9.90 7.19 4.40
C LEU A 13 -8.56 7.40 5.13
N SER A 14 -7.48 7.60 4.37
CA SER A 14 -6.14 7.79 4.91
C SER A 14 -5.96 9.14 5.61
N THR A 15 -6.76 10.14 5.28
CA THR A 15 -6.68 11.51 5.85
C THR A 15 -7.74 11.74 6.91
N LEU A 16 -9.01 11.46 6.61
CA LEU A 16 -10.16 11.72 7.49
C LEU A 16 -10.54 10.49 8.32
N GLY A 17 -10.56 9.32 7.69
CA GLY A 17 -10.95 8.07 8.34
C GLY A 17 -9.95 7.60 9.40
N ARG A 18 -8.69 8.04 9.30
CA ARG A 18 -7.57 7.62 10.16
C ARG A 18 -7.44 6.10 10.20
N THR A 19 -7.78 5.44 9.10
CA THR A 19 -7.63 4.00 8.91
C THR A 19 -6.72 3.74 7.72
N THR A 20 -6.11 2.56 7.69
CA THR A 20 -5.39 2.11 6.50
C THR A 20 -6.39 1.49 5.53
N PRO A 21 -6.61 2.07 4.33
CA PRO A 21 -7.47 1.45 3.34
C PRO A 21 -6.83 0.16 2.85
N VAL A 22 -7.58 -0.93 2.81
CA VAL A 22 -7.13 -2.25 2.36
C VAL A 22 -7.98 -2.71 1.20
N LEU A 23 -7.36 -2.84 0.03
CA LEU A 23 -7.98 -3.43 -1.14
C LEU A 23 -8.10 -4.94 -0.92
N VAL A 24 -9.34 -5.42 -0.87
CA VAL A 24 -9.64 -6.85 -0.69
C VAL A 24 -9.99 -7.44 -2.05
N THR A 25 -9.20 -8.41 -2.50
CA THR A 25 -9.36 -8.99 -3.84
C THR A 25 -9.78 -10.45 -3.83
N PRO A 26 -10.72 -10.84 -4.69
CA PRO A 26 -11.01 -12.24 -4.91
C PRO A 26 -9.76 -13.01 -5.35
N THR A 27 -9.65 -14.27 -4.92
CA THR A 27 -8.50 -15.13 -5.24
C THR A 27 -8.36 -15.45 -6.73
N TYR A 28 -9.43 -15.28 -7.51
CA TYR A 28 -9.41 -15.42 -8.97
C TYR A 28 -8.92 -14.16 -9.70
N LEU A 29 -8.81 -13.02 -9.01
CA LEU A 29 -8.39 -11.76 -9.60
C LEU A 29 -6.88 -11.60 -9.46
N SER A 30 -6.19 -11.44 -10.58
CA SER A 30 -4.77 -11.12 -10.62
C SER A 30 -4.54 -9.70 -11.13
N PHE A 31 -3.68 -8.95 -10.44
CA PHE A 31 -3.33 -7.61 -10.88
C PHE A 31 -2.13 -7.64 -11.81
N ARG A 32 -2.33 -7.09 -13.01
CA ARG A 32 -1.20 -6.85 -13.92
C ARG A 32 -0.34 -5.72 -13.35
N PRO A 33 0.99 -5.72 -13.54
CA PRO A 33 1.87 -4.63 -13.09
C PRO A 33 1.42 -3.22 -13.51
N MET A 34 0.76 -3.10 -14.68
CA MET A 34 0.22 -1.83 -15.16
C MET A 34 -0.93 -1.30 -14.32
N PHE A 35 -1.73 -2.17 -13.69
CA PHE A 35 -2.78 -1.75 -12.76
C PHE A 35 -2.17 -0.96 -11.61
N PHE A 36 -1.14 -1.50 -10.96
CA PHE A 36 -0.44 -0.83 -9.85
C PHE A 36 0.12 0.52 -10.27
N ARG A 37 0.60 0.66 -11.50
CA ARG A 37 1.03 1.95 -12.04
C ARG A 37 -0.10 2.96 -12.07
N HIS A 38 -1.16 2.65 -12.78
CA HIS A 38 -2.30 3.56 -12.92
C HIS A 38 -2.95 3.88 -11.58
N PHE A 39 -2.99 2.89 -10.68
CA PHE A 39 -3.51 3.03 -9.34
C PHE A 39 -2.67 3.97 -8.48
N VAL A 40 -1.35 3.73 -8.37
CA VAL A 40 -0.44 4.59 -7.60
C VAL A 40 -0.42 6.01 -8.18
N GLU A 41 -0.42 6.13 -9.51
CA GLU A 41 -0.49 7.42 -10.20
C GLU A 41 -1.80 8.17 -9.89
N ALA A 42 -2.94 7.48 -9.89
CA ALA A 42 -4.22 8.08 -9.53
C ALA A 42 -4.25 8.58 -8.08
N VAL A 43 -3.70 7.81 -7.14
CA VAL A 43 -3.58 8.23 -5.73
C VAL A 43 -2.63 9.42 -5.59
N SER A 44 -1.47 9.38 -6.24
CA SER A 44 -0.46 10.44 -6.15
C SER A 44 -0.90 11.75 -6.82
N ARG A 45 -1.84 11.71 -7.76
CA ARG A 45 -2.45 12.95 -8.31
C ARG A 45 -3.36 13.67 -7.32
N GLN A 46 -3.80 12.97 -6.28
CA GLN A 46 -4.76 13.49 -5.29
C GLN A 46 -4.08 13.80 -3.95
N THR A 47 -2.75 13.61 -3.85
CA THR A 47 -1.99 13.86 -2.62
C THR A 47 -0.51 14.10 -2.92
N ASP A 48 0.12 15.03 -2.20
CA ASP A 48 1.57 15.25 -2.30
C ASP A 48 2.40 14.21 -1.50
N ARG A 49 1.72 13.28 -0.83
CA ARG A 49 2.33 12.29 0.05
C ARG A 49 2.89 11.11 -0.75
N PRO A 50 4.02 10.53 -0.32
CA PRO A 50 4.50 9.27 -0.89
C PRO A 50 3.44 8.17 -0.75
N VAL A 51 3.39 7.23 -1.71
CA VAL A 51 2.44 6.11 -1.67
C VAL A 51 3.16 4.81 -1.38
N ARG A 52 2.76 4.10 -0.33
CA ARG A 52 3.28 2.78 0.02
C ARG A 52 2.16 1.76 -0.06
N VAL A 53 2.35 0.70 -0.83
CA VAL A 53 1.44 -0.43 -0.90
C VAL A 53 2.00 -1.59 -0.09
N ASP A 54 1.32 -1.96 0.98
CA ASP A 54 1.59 -3.13 1.81
C ASP A 54 0.79 -4.32 1.30
N TRP A 55 1.46 -5.22 0.60
CA TRP A 55 0.86 -6.47 0.15
C TRP A 55 0.99 -7.52 1.25
N LEU A 56 -0.15 -7.87 1.86
CA LEU A 56 -0.23 -8.79 2.99
C LEU A 56 0.09 -10.22 2.57
N ARG A 57 1.05 -10.85 3.26
CA ARG A 57 1.41 -12.27 3.14
C ARG A 57 0.56 -13.11 4.07
N THR A 58 -0.08 -14.17 3.57
CA THR A 58 -1.05 -14.93 4.38
C THR A 58 -0.90 -16.45 4.32
N GLY A 59 0.09 -16.97 3.60
CA GLY A 59 0.34 -18.40 3.61
C GLY A 59 1.18 -18.86 4.82
N GLN A 60 0.65 -19.82 5.59
CA GLN A 60 1.44 -20.68 6.48
C GLN A 60 1.78 -21.98 5.70
N GLY A 61 3.06 -22.35 5.61
CA GLY A 61 3.53 -23.61 4.98
C GLY A 61 4.57 -23.44 3.87
N ILE A 62 5.13 -24.54 3.37
CA ILE A 62 6.23 -24.51 2.37
C ILE A 62 5.76 -23.92 1.01
N ALA A 63 4.49 -24.13 0.66
CA ALA A 63 3.87 -23.51 -0.52
C ALA A 63 3.78 -21.98 -0.41
N SER A 64 3.66 -21.44 0.81
CA SER A 64 3.66 -19.99 1.02
C SER A 64 5.03 -19.40 0.75
N VAL A 65 6.10 -20.07 1.18
CA VAL A 65 7.49 -19.61 0.95
C VAL A 65 7.80 -19.47 -0.55
N ILE A 66 7.33 -20.39 -1.39
CA ILE A 66 7.52 -20.31 -2.85
C ILE A 66 6.67 -19.18 -3.44
N SER A 67 5.40 -19.06 -3.00
CA SER A 67 4.53 -17.94 -3.35
C SER A 67 5.15 -16.60 -2.95
N ASP A 68 5.84 -16.53 -1.82
CA ASP A 68 6.47 -15.34 -1.28
C ASP A 68 7.68 -14.89 -2.10
N VAL A 69 8.49 -15.82 -2.63
CA VAL A 69 9.59 -15.46 -3.52
C VAL A 69 9.07 -14.89 -4.84
N MET A 70 8.01 -15.48 -5.39
CA MET A 70 7.39 -14.98 -6.62
C MET A 70 6.71 -13.63 -6.38
N ALA A 71 5.94 -13.50 -5.31
CA ALA A 71 5.30 -12.26 -4.90
C ALA A 71 6.35 -11.17 -4.59
N LYS A 72 7.53 -11.53 -4.05
CA LYS A 72 8.62 -10.57 -3.79
C LYS A 72 9.24 -10.08 -5.08
N ARG A 73 9.46 -10.99 -6.04
CA ARG A 73 9.91 -10.62 -7.39
C ARG A 73 8.88 -9.75 -8.09
N GLU A 74 7.59 -10.02 -7.90
CA GLU A 74 6.51 -9.22 -8.47
C GLU A 74 6.41 -7.83 -7.83
N ALA A 75 6.42 -7.72 -6.50
CA ALA A 75 6.48 -6.45 -5.78
C ALA A 75 7.72 -5.63 -6.18
N ALA A 76 8.88 -6.28 -6.32
CA ALA A 76 10.10 -5.64 -6.79
C ALA A 76 9.99 -5.19 -8.26
N LYS A 77 9.38 -6.01 -9.14
CA LYS A 77 9.13 -5.66 -10.54
C LYS A 77 8.19 -4.47 -10.66
N ILE A 78 7.11 -4.44 -9.86
CA ILE A 78 6.16 -3.34 -9.81
C ILE A 78 6.88 -2.08 -9.30
N THR A 79 7.59 -2.15 -8.17
CA THR A 79 8.36 -1.02 -7.65
C THR A 79 9.36 -0.48 -8.68
N ARG A 80 10.05 -1.35 -9.42
CA ARG A 80 10.97 -0.95 -10.50
C ARG A 80 10.24 -0.27 -11.66
N LEU A 81 9.04 -0.74 -12.01
CA LEU A 81 8.21 -0.17 -13.06
C LEU A 81 7.69 1.22 -12.67
N LEU A 82 7.24 1.37 -11.42
CA LEU A 82 6.78 2.65 -10.90
C LEU A 82 7.93 3.67 -10.88
N ARG A 83 9.13 3.28 -10.42
CA ARG A 83 10.28 4.21 -10.32
C ARG A 83 10.69 4.85 -11.64
N ARG A 84 10.39 4.19 -12.76
CA ARG A 84 10.73 4.69 -14.10
C ARG A 84 9.70 5.65 -14.67
N ASN A 85 8.46 5.61 -14.18
CA ASN A 85 7.31 6.20 -14.88
C ASN A 85 6.45 7.12 -14.02
N THR A 86 6.76 7.27 -12.73
CA THR A 86 5.98 8.11 -11.81
C THR A 86 6.92 9.09 -11.09
N SER A 87 6.54 10.36 -11.02
CA SER A 87 7.35 11.43 -10.39
C SER A 87 7.30 11.42 -8.86
N THR A 88 6.21 10.93 -8.27
CA THR A 88 6.01 10.87 -6.82
C THR A 88 6.70 9.68 -6.19
N LYS A 89 7.25 9.79 -4.98
CA LYS A 89 7.93 8.69 -4.27
C LYS A 89 6.93 7.57 -3.95
N HIS A 90 7.24 6.33 -4.35
CA HIS A 90 6.36 5.19 -4.15
C HIS A 90 7.13 3.90 -3.82
N SER A 91 6.48 2.98 -3.10
CA SER A 91 6.97 1.62 -2.90
C SER A 91 5.83 0.61 -2.88
N VAL A 92 6.09 -0.60 -3.37
CA VAL A 92 5.23 -1.77 -3.15
C VAL A 92 6.04 -2.79 -2.39
N GLU A 93 5.59 -3.11 -1.19
CA GLU A 93 6.31 -3.94 -0.23
C GLU A 93 5.45 -5.16 0.13
N LEU A 94 6.07 -6.33 0.10
CA LEU A 94 5.46 -7.48 0.77
C LEU A 94 5.66 -7.32 2.27
N SER A 95 4.55 -7.34 2.99
CA SER A 95 4.54 -7.18 4.43
C SER A 95 3.82 -8.34 5.11
N SER A 96 4.29 -8.71 6.30
CA SER A 96 3.58 -9.62 7.20
C SER A 96 2.39 -8.94 7.90
N SER A 97 2.26 -7.62 7.76
CA SER A 97 1.18 -6.85 8.37
C SER A 97 0.87 -5.58 7.58
N ILE A 98 -0.39 -5.14 7.63
CA ILE A 98 -0.78 -3.84 7.09
C ILE A 98 -0.29 -2.73 8.03
N GLY A 99 0.49 -1.80 7.50
CA GLY A 99 0.99 -0.66 8.24
C GLY A 99 -0.14 0.13 8.88
N ARG A 100 0.05 0.53 10.14
CA ARG A 100 -0.91 1.36 10.87
C ARG A 100 -0.91 2.79 10.32
N PRO A 101 -2.06 3.47 10.36
CA PRO A 101 -2.10 4.90 10.08
C PRO A 101 -1.25 5.60 11.13
N LEU A 102 -0.20 6.30 10.69
CA LEU A 102 0.63 7.12 11.57
C LEU A 102 -0.22 8.33 12.00
N GLN A 103 -0.88 8.21 13.15
CA GLN A 103 -1.33 9.37 13.95
C GLN A 103 -0.14 10.31 14.14
N GLY A 104 -0.39 11.61 14.29
CA GLY A 104 0.64 12.61 14.60
C GLY A 104 1.48 12.24 15.82
N GLN A 105 2.56 11.49 15.60
CA GLN A 105 3.74 11.50 16.45
C GLN A 105 4.48 12.80 16.17
N SER A 106 3.87 13.91 16.57
CA SER A 106 4.65 15.00 17.11
C SER A 106 4.99 14.57 18.54
N ASP A 107 6.28 14.46 18.84
CA ASP A 107 6.87 14.28 20.17
C ASP A 107 6.49 13.04 20.98
N SER A 108 7.23 11.94 20.75
CA SER A 108 7.77 11.18 21.88
C SER A 108 9.13 10.61 21.49
N GLY A 109 10.18 11.24 22.00
CA GLY A 109 11.57 11.02 21.61
C GLY A 109 12.00 9.56 21.64
N LYS A 110 12.54 9.09 20.52
CA LYS A 110 13.73 8.23 20.47
C LYS A 110 14.51 8.58 19.20
N LYS A 111 15.57 9.39 19.37
CA LYS A 111 16.60 9.64 18.36
C LYS A 111 17.19 8.31 17.90
N GLN A 112 16.73 7.77 16.78
CA GLN A 112 17.54 6.81 16.03
C GLN A 112 18.56 7.59 15.20
N LYS A 113 19.81 7.52 15.67
CA LYS A 113 20.98 8.15 15.09
C LYS A 113 21.38 7.35 13.84
N GLY A 114 20.92 7.79 12.67
CA GLY A 114 21.35 7.28 11.38
C GLY A 114 21.65 8.44 10.44
N LYS A 115 22.93 8.65 10.12
CA LYS A 115 23.45 9.65 9.19
C LYS A 115 22.95 9.38 7.76
N THR A 116 22.16 10.28 7.20
CA THR A 116 22.28 10.72 5.80
C THR A 116 21.61 12.07 5.63
N ALA A 117 22.31 12.99 4.97
CA ALA A 117 21.94 14.37 4.75
C ALA A 117 20.95 14.53 3.59
N VAL A 118 20.46 15.77 3.47
CA VAL A 118 19.61 16.38 2.42
C VAL A 118 18.13 16.42 2.78
N GLY A 119 17.62 17.64 2.97
CA GLY A 119 16.26 17.95 3.41
C GLY A 119 15.20 17.58 2.37
N GLU A 120 14.73 16.33 2.43
CA GLU A 120 13.45 15.93 1.87
C GLU A 120 12.36 16.17 2.93
N SER A 121 11.27 16.84 2.57
CA SER A 121 10.09 16.92 3.41
C SER A 121 9.67 15.49 3.78
N HIS A 122 9.84 15.10 5.05
CA HIS A 122 9.47 13.78 5.58
C HIS A 122 7.94 13.67 5.68
N GLN A 123 7.24 13.78 4.54
CA GLN A 123 5.81 13.53 4.49
C GLN A 123 5.59 12.03 4.74
N THR A 124 4.74 11.72 5.73
CA THR A 124 4.39 10.34 6.05
C THR A 124 3.67 9.72 4.85
N PRO A 125 4.06 8.51 4.40
CA PRO A 125 3.42 7.90 3.25
C PRO A 125 1.94 7.61 3.52
N ILE A 126 1.11 7.67 2.47
CA ILE A 126 -0.18 6.99 2.46
C ILE A 126 0.10 5.51 2.35
N VAL A 127 -0.26 4.76 3.38
CA VAL A 127 -0.17 3.30 3.40
C VAL A 127 -1.47 2.74 2.85
N ILE A 128 -1.37 1.79 1.93
CA ILE A 128 -2.50 1.10 1.31
C ILE A 128 -2.25 -0.39 1.47
N GLY A 129 -3.18 -1.11 2.09
CA GLY A 129 -3.10 -2.56 2.16
C GLY A 129 -3.64 -3.23 0.91
N LEU A 130 -3.11 -4.41 0.60
CA LEU A 130 -3.63 -5.33 -0.40
C LEU A 130 -3.70 -6.73 0.19
N CYS A 131 -4.85 -7.38 0.14
CA CYS A 131 -5.01 -8.76 0.59
C CYS A 131 -6.08 -9.49 -0.23
N HIS A 132 -6.12 -10.82 -0.10
CA HIS A 132 -7.19 -11.62 -0.68
C HIS A 132 -8.45 -11.58 0.20
N THR A 133 -9.59 -11.95 -0.40
CA THR A 133 -10.84 -12.24 0.32
C THR A 133 -10.64 -13.35 1.35
N GLY A 134 -11.26 -13.20 2.52
CA GLY A 134 -11.18 -14.16 3.63
C GLY A 134 -10.08 -13.87 4.65
N GLU A 135 -9.24 -12.86 4.40
CA GLU A 135 -8.18 -12.48 5.34
C GLU A 135 -8.71 -11.66 6.52
N ILE A 136 -8.20 -11.96 7.72
CA ILE A 136 -8.55 -11.21 8.94
C ILE A 136 -7.80 -9.89 8.92
N LEU A 137 -8.55 -8.79 8.80
CA LEU A 137 -7.98 -7.44 8.82
C LEU A 137 -7.83 -6.92 10.25
N PRO A 138 -6.77 -6.14 10.53
CA PRO A 138 -6.65 -5.43 11.79
C PRO A 138 -7.79 -4.43 12.00
N THR A 139 -8.13 -4.12 13.25
CA THR A 139 -9.21 -3.17 13.59
C THR A 139 -8.98 -1.73 13.12
N TRP A 140 -7.74 -1.38 12.78
CA TRP A 140 -7.35 -0.07 12.23
C TRP A 140 -7.36 -0.03 10.69
N ALA A 141 -7.79 -1.11 10.02
CA ALA A 141 -7.91 -1.19 8.58
C ALA A 141 -9.37 -1.02 8.14
N THR A 142 -9.57 -0.40 6.98
CA THR A 142 -10.88 -0.31 6.33
C THR A 142 -10.83 -1.10 5.03
N ALA A 143 -11.63 -2.16 4.93
CA ALA A 143 -11.75 -2.97 3.73
C ALA A 143 -12.42 -2.18 2.59
N ILE A 144 -11.86 -2.31 1.39
CA ILE A 144 -12.45 -1.86 0.13
C ILE A 144 -12.51 -3.09 -0.78
N PRO A 145 -13.67 -3.78 -0.86
CA PRO A 145 -13.81 -4.95 -1.72
C PRO A 145 -13.71 -4.56 -3.19
N LEU A 146 -12.90 -5.30 -3.96
CA LEU A 146 -12.75 -5.12 -5.40
C LEU A 146 -13.37 -6.31 -6.12
N GLY A 147 -14.45 -6.09 -6.87
CA GLY A 147 -15.06 -7.13 -7.71
C GLY A 147 -16.37 -7.70 -7.18
N GLU A 148 -16.76 -7.38 -5.96
CA GLU A 148 -18.12 -7.57 -5.48
C GLU A 148 -18.89 -6.26 -5.76
N SER A 149 -19.66 -6.21 -6.84
CA SER A 149 -20.86 -5.36 -6.84
C SER A 149 -21.91 -6.06 -5.96
N PRO A 150 -22.76 -5.30 -5.25
CA PRO A 150 -23.96 -5.86 -4.65
C PRO A 150 -24.82 -6.59 -5.68
#